data_AF-A0A7K1Z213-F1
#
_entry.id   AF-A0A7K1Z213-F1
#
_cell.length_a   1.000
_cell.length_b   1.000
_cell.length_c   1.000
_cell.angle_alpha   90.00
_cell.angle_beta   90.00
_cell.angle_gamma   90.00
#
_symmetry.space_group_name_H-M   'P 1'
#
loop_
_entity.id
_entity.type
_entity.pdbx_description
1 polymer ?
#
loop_
_entity_poly.entity_id
_entity_poly.type
_entity_poly.pdbx_seq_one_letter_code
_entity_poly.pdbx_strand_id
1 'polypeptide(L)'
;MDTCTYPAIHVAQVPRIQCSEHGVKTVRVPWADLGSRYTHGFEEDVIGWSKEASILAVSRQLGIGWKGIAGIIHRAVGRGLERRIERVVANVYVDDVSDSKGYKYHTIVSGADTGTVLYEGIGRDKPVLARWFVQFSPAWLDGIRSVSMDMWPACFRAIQDDLLNAELRICFDRFDVAKRLGKAVDKVRSRGFRNRDRFVDTIYFHLGGFDLSSRF
;
A
#
# COMPACT_ATOMS: atom_id res chain seq x y z
N MET A 1 27.71 13.01 3.44
CA MET A 1 26.65 14.00 3.74
C MET A 1 27.01 15.22 2.93
N ASP A 2 26.20 15.62 1.96
CA ASP A 2 26.53 16.77 1.10
C ASP A 2 26.32 18.06 1.89
N THR A 3 27.41 18.72 2.30
CA THR A 3 27.33 20.05 2.92
C THR A 3 27.16 21.09 1.82
N CYS A 4 25.93 21.21 1.32
CA CYS A 4 25.38 22.34 0.55
C CYS A 4 26.17 22.89 -0.65
N THR A 5 27.26 22.26 -1.11
CA THR A 5 27.97 22.61 -2.37
C THR A 5 29.00 21.55 -2.80
N TYR A 6 29.52 20.73 -1.87
CA TYR A 6 30.58 19.75 -2.17
C TYR A 6 30.31 18.38 -1.52
N PRO A 7 30.66 17.28 -2.22
CA PRO A 7 30.56 15.92 -1.69
C PRO A 7 31.45 15.76 -0.46
N ALA A 8 30.85 15.59 0.72
CA ALA A 8 31.59 15.24 1.93
C ALA A 8 31.69 13.71 2.07
N ILE A 9 32.91 13.22 1.92
CA ILE A 9 33.28 11.81 2.06
C ILE A 9 33.88 11.61 3.44
N HIS A 10 33.24 10.80 4.27
CA HIS A 10 33.83 10.33 5.53
C HIS A 10 34.69 9.11 5.24
N VAL A 11 36.01 9.26 5.35
CA VAL A 11 36.97 8.14 5.28
C VAL A 11 37.36 7.76 6.70
N ALA A 12 36.98 6.56 7.12
CA ALA A 12 37.39 5.99 8.40
C ALA A 12 37.74 4.51 8.21
N GLN A 13 38.90 4.10 8.73
CA GLN A 13 39.24 2.68 8.80
C GLN A 13 38.50 2.06 9.99
N VAL A 14 37.62 1.10 9.73
CA VAL A 14 36.92 0.36 10.79
C VAL A 14 37.77 -0.85 11.16
N PRO A 15 38.25 -0.95 12.41
CA PRO A 15 39.08 -2.08 12.83
C PRO A 15 38.35 -3.42 12.68
N ARG A 16 39.09 -4.45 12.31
CA ARG A 16 38.64 -5.85 12.35
C ARG A 16 39.37 -6.55 13.48
N ILE A 17 38.61 -7.18 14.38
CA ILE A 17 39.13 -7.96 15.50
C ILE A 17 39.02 -9.45 15.19
N GLN A 18 40.01 -10.24 15.62
CA GLN A 18 39.95 -11.69 15.52
C GLN A 18 39.51 -12.29 16.85
N CYS A 19 38.29 -12.81 16.88
CA CYS A 19 37.77 -13.56 18.02
C CYS A 19 38.10 -15.05 17.84
N SER A 20 38.61 -15.70 18.89
CA SER A 20 38.91 -17.14 18.90
C SER A 20 37.68 -18.01 18.64
N GLU A 21 36.50 -17.57 19.07
CA GLU A 21 35.23 -18.31 18.92
C GLU A 21 34.45 -17.91 17.67
N HIS A 22 34.44 -16.62 17.33
CA HIS A 22 33.53 -16.06 16.32
C HIS A 22 34.23 -15.66 15.01
N GLY A 23 35.54 -15.87 14.89
CA GLY A 23 36.35 -15.48 13.75
C GLY A 23 36.56 -13.96 13.65
N VAL A 24 36.81 -13.47 12.43
CA VAL A 24 37.09 -12.05 12.18
C VAL A 24 35.79 -11.24 12.18
N LYS A 25 35.67 -10.27 13.09
CA LYS A 25 34.53 -9.36 13.20
C LYS A 25 34.95 -7.92 12.97
N THR A 26 34.11 -7.15 12.30
CA THR A 26 34.26 -5.70 12.19
C THR A 26 33.73 -5.05 13.46
N VAL A 27 34.48 -4.10 14.03
CA VAL A 27 34.06 -3.37 15.24
C VAL A 27 32.85 -2.48 14.92
N ARG A 28 31.92 -2.36 15.88
CA ARG A 28 30.78 -1.44 15.75
C ARG A 28 31.28 0.00 15.84
N VAL A 29 30.77 0.86 14.97
CA VAL A 29 31.08 2.29 14.97
C VAL A 29 29.82 3.10 15.27
N PRO A 30 29.92 4.25 15.94
CA PRO A 30 28.75 5.02 16.34
C PRO A 30 28.04 5.73 15.17
N TRP A 31 28.65 5.74 13.97
CA TRP A 31 28.15 6.48 12.81
C TRP A 31 27.58 5.61 11.69
N ALA A 32 27.58 4.27 11.82
CA ALA A 32 27.07 3.37 10.79
C ALA A 32 26.64 2.01 11.38
N ASP A 33 25.63 1.39 10.78
CA ASP A 33 25.23 0.02 11.12
C ASP A 33 26.32 -0.99 10.69
N LEU A 34 26.39 -2.12 11.40
CA LEU A 34 27.37 -3.17 11.11
C LEU A 34 27.20 -3.68 9.66
N GLY A 35 28.27 -3.58 8.86
CA GLY A 35 28.25 -3.98 7.45
C GLY A 35 27.57 -2.99 6.50
N SER A 36 27.06 -1.86 7.00
CA SER A 36 26.60 -0.77 6.13
C SER A 36 27.80 -0.03 5.53
N ARG A 37 27.64 0.39 4.28
CA ARG A 37 28.59 1.29 3.59
C ARG A 37 28.22 2.76 3.74
N TYR A 38 27.14 3.04 4.47
CA TYR A 38 26.54 4.35 4.61
C TYR A 38 26.53 4.77 6.07
N THR A 39 26.80 6.06 6.31
CA THR A 39 26.67 6.62 7.66
C THR A 39 25.20 6.79 8.01
N HIS A 40 24.86 6.80 9.30
CA HIS A 40 23.49 7.02 9.79
C HIS A 40 22.90 8.32 9.24
N GLY A 41 23.64 9.42 9.29
CA GLY A 41 23.19 10.70 8.74
C GLY A 41 22.92 10.66 7.22
N PHE A 42 23.71 9.90 6.45
CA PHE A 42 23.42 9.72 5.02
C PHE A 42 22.20 8.81 4.79
N GLU A 43 22.03 7.77 5.59
CA GLU A 43 20.80 6.96 5.53
C GLU A 43 19.55 7.79 5.86
N GLU A 44 19.64 8.73 6.81
CA GLU A 44 18.57 9.67 7.16
C GLU A 44 18.19 10.56 5.96
N ASP A 45 19.16 11.11 5.23
CA ASP A 45 18.92 11.87 4.00
C ASP A 45 18.19 11.00 2.95
N VAL A 46 18.68 9.78 2.72
CA VAL A 46 18.06 8.84 1.77
C VAL A 46 16.61 8.53 2.16
N ILE A 47 16.35 8.29 3.45
CA ILE A 47 14.99 8.01 3.96
C ILE A 47 14.09 9.23 3.79
N GLY A 48 14.58 10.43 4.10
CA GLY A 48 13.85 11.69 3.91
C GLY A 48 13.44 11.89 2.46
N TRP A 49 14.41 11.85 1.54
CA TRP A 49 14.15 12.00 0.10
C TRP A 49 13.23 10.91 -0.46
N SER A 50 13.33 9.67 0.03
CA SER A 50 12.49 8.56 -0.46
C SER A 50 11.02 8.69 -0.08
N LYS A 51 10.65 9.58 0.84
CA LYS A 51 9.25 9.91 1.15
C LYS A 51 8.64 10.90 0.16
N GLU A 52 9.48 11.74 -0.45
CA GLU A 52 9.04 12.86 -1.29
C GLU A 52 9.25 12.61 -2.79
N ALA A 53 10.13 11.67 -3.15
CA ALA A 53 10.56 11.47 -4.53
C ALA A 53 10.66 9.99 -4.92
N SER A 54 10.54 9.73 -6.23
CA SER A 54 10.76 8.39 -6.78
C SER A 54 12.17 7.88 -6.51
N ILE A 55 12.35 6.57 -6.37
CA ILE A 55 13.68 5.97 -6.15
C ILE A 55 14.70 6.38 -7.22
N LEU A 56 14.25 6.58 -8.47
CA LEU A 56 15.10 7.07 -9.55
C LEU A 56 15.57 8.51 -9.32
N ALA A 57 14.67 9.39 -8.86
CA ALA A 57 15.02 10.76 -8.51
C ALA A 57 15.97 10.80 -7.30
N VAL A 58 15.73 10.01 -6.26
CA VAL A 58 16.63 9.88 -5.10
C VAL A 58 18.01 9.36 -5.53
N SER A 59 18.03 8.37 -6.42
CA SER A 59 19.28 7.81 -6.97
C SER A 59 20.09 8.87 -7.72
N ARG A 60 19.44 9.69 -8.55
CA ARG A 60 20.09 10.82 -9.25
C ARG A 60 20.55 11.90 -8.28
N GLN A 61 19.75 12.22 -7.29
CA GLN A 61 20.02 13.29 -6.32
C GLN A 61 21.21 12.95 -5.40
N LEU A 62 21.28 11.70 -4.92
CA LEU A 62 22.24 11.27 -3.90
C LEU A 62 23.38 10.41 -4.45
N GLY A 63 23.40 10.14 -5.76
CA GLY A 63 24.48 9.42 -6.43
C GLY A 63 24.63 7.95 -6.04
N ILE A 64 23.58 7.33 -5.48
CA ILE A 64 23.60 5.91 -5.06
C ILE A 64 22.68 5.04 -5.91
N GLY A 65 23.08 3.80 -6.14
CA GLY A 65 22.29 2.84 -6.90
C GLY A 65 21.03 2.36 -6.16
N TRP A 66 20.02 1.94 -6.92
CA TRP A 66 18.73 1.44 -6.42
C TRP A 66 18.85 0.40 -5.29
N LYS A 67 19.76 -0.58 -5.42
CA LYS A 67 19.99 -1.61 -4.38
C LYS A 67 20.42 -1.01 -3.04
N GLY A 68 21.21 0.07 -3.07
CA GLY A 68 21.62 0.80 -1.88
C GLY A 68 20.43 1.46 -1.19
N ILE A 69 19.62 2.19 -1.97
CA ILE A 69 18.40 2.85 -1.49
C ILE A 69 17.43 1.83 -0.90
N ALA A 70 17.11 0.76 -1.64
CA ALA A 70 16.20 -0.28 -1.19
C ALA A 70 16.68 -0.95 0.10
N GLY A 71 17.99 -1.23 0.22
CA GLY A 71 18.58 -1.79 1.43
C GLY A 71 18.48 -0.85 2.63
N ILE A 72 18.67 0.46 2.43
CA ILE A 72 18.49 1.48 3.48
C ILE A 72 17.03 1.52 3.94
N ILE A 73 16.08 1.59 3.00
CA ILE A 73 14.64 1.60 3.30
C ILE A 73 14.26 0.33 4.07
N HIS A 74 14.72 -0.85 3.63
CA HIS A 74 14.42 -2.13 4.28
C HIS A 74 14.89 -2.15 5.74
N ARG A 75 16.12 -1.71 6.02
CA ARG A 75 16.63 -1.61 7.40
C ARG A 75 15.84 -0.59 8.22
N ALA A 76 15.51 0.56 7.62
CA ALA A 76 14.71 1.58 8.29
C ALA A 76 13.32 1.08 8.67
N VAL A 77 12.65 0.34 7.79
CA VAL A 77 11.38 -0.33 8.05
C VAL A 77 11.53 -1.35 9.17
N GLY A 78 12.57 -2.20 9.15
CA GLY A 78 12.86 -3.15 10.23
C GLY A 78 12.98 -2.48 11.60
N ARG A 79 13.80 -1.43 11.71
CA ARG A 79 13.92 -0.62 12.94
C ARG A 79 12.60 0.05 13.34
N GLY A 80 11.76 0.41 12.36
CA GLY A 80 10.45 1.00 12.60
C GLY A 80 9.46 -0.01 13.19
N LEU A 81 9.43 -1.23 12.63
CA LEU A 81 8.59 -2.33 13.11
C LEU A 81 8.99 -2.78 14.51
N GLU A 82 10.29 -2.90 14.81
CA GLU A 82 10.78 -3.24 16.16
C GLU A 82 10.36 -2.23 17.23
N ARG A 83 10.23 -0.95 16.87
CA ARG A 83 9.81 0.13 17.77
C ARG A 83 8.31 0.37 17.77
N ARG A 84 7.56 -0.35 16.93
CA ARG A 84 6.13 -0.14 16.76
C ARG A 84 5.41 -0.56 18.03
N ILE A 85 4.65 0.37 18.61
CA ILE A 85 3.73 0.09 19.70
C ILE A 85 2.35 -0.10 19.09
N GLU A 86 1.75 -1.27 19.28
CA GLU A 86 0.39 -1.52 18.85
C GLU A 86 -0.59 -0.71 19.68
N ARG A 87 -1.49 0.00 18.98
CA ARG A 87 -2.58 0.76 19.58
C ARG A 87 -3.86 0.35 18.88
N VAL A 88 -4.94 0.29 19.66
CA VAL A 88 -6.28 0.12 19.10
C VAL A 88 -6.53 1.27 18.12
N VAL A 89 -6.91 0.92 16.90
CA VAL A 89 -7.36 1.89 15.89
C VAL A 89 -8.85 1.72 15.70
N ALA A 90 -9.61 2.79 15.92
CA ALA A 90 -11.07 2.73 15.90
C ALA A 90 -11.62 2.50 14.49
N ASN A 91 -10.99 3.08 13.48
CA ASN A 91 -11.43 2.99 12.09
C ASN A 91 -10.30 2.37 11.25
N VAL A 92 -10.59 1.28 10.54
CA VAL A 92 -9.58 0.61 9.70
C VAL A 92 -10.05 0.48 8.26
N TYR A 93 -9.11 0.55 7.33
CA TYR A 93 -9.30 0.24 5.92
C TYR A 93 -8.69 -1.13 5.62
N VAL A 94 -9.41 -1.96 4.86
CA VAL A 94 -8.89 -3.20 4.30
C VAL A 94 -8.95 -3.10 2.78
N ASP A 95 -7.79 -3.24 2.15
CA ASP A 95 -7.61 -3.14 0.70
C ASP A 95 -6.76 -4.30 0.17
N ASP A 96 -6.91 -4.62 -1.12
CA ASP A 96 -6.12 -5.65 -1.81
C ASP A 96 -5.25 -5.03 -2.91
N VAL A 97 -3.94 -5.08 -2.73
CA VAL A 97 -2.97 -4.61 -3.72
C VAL A 97 -2.45 -5.77 -4.54
N SER A 98 -2.56 -5.69 -5.86
CA SER A 98 -1.97 -6.70 -6.75
C SER A 98 -0.51 -6.37 -7.10
N ASP A 99 0.41 -7.27 -6.81
CA ASP A 99 1.79 -7.22 -7.33
C ASP A 99 1.81 -7.77 -8.77
N SER A 100 1.85 -6.84 -9.73
CA SER A 100 2.18 -7.02 -11.16
C SER A 100 1.58 -8.26 -11.86
N LYS A 101 2.11 -8.63 -13.04
CA LYS A 101 1.52 -9.67 -13.90
C LYS A 101 1.63 -11.06 -13.23
N GLY A 102 0.57 -11.50 -12.58
CA GLY A 102 0.52 -12.86 -12.02
C GLY A 102 -0.52 -13.13 -10.94
N TYR A 103 -1.44 -12.20 -10.65
CA TYR A 103 -2.47 -12.39 -9.63
C TYR A 103 -1.93 -12.67 -8.22
N LYS A 104 -0.76 -12.11 -7.88
CA LYS A 104 -0.29 -12.07 -6.49
C LYS A 104 -0.96 -10.89 -5.81
N TYR A 105 -1.71 -11.16 -4.76
CA TYR A 105 -2.40 -10.12 -4.00
C TYR A 105 -1.77 -9.98 -2.63
N HIS A 106 -1.82 -8.76 -2.11
CA HIS A 106 -1.47 -8.42 -0.74
C HIS A 106 -2.71 -7.79 -0.11
N THR A 107 -3.22 -8.37 0.97
CA THR A 107 -4.22 -7.72 1.81
C THR A 107 -3.49 -6.75 2.74
N ILE A 108 -3.86 -5.48 2.65
CA ILE A 108 -3.34 -4.39 3.46
C ILE A 108 -4.42 -3.94 4.43
N VAL A 109 -4.11 -3.94 5.72
CA VAL A 109 -4.94 -3.27 6.72
C VAL A 109 -4.25 -1.99 7.13
N SER A 110 -4.96 -0.87 7.11
CA SER A 110 -4.44 0.43 7.54
C SER A 110 -5.38 1.13 8.50
N GLY A 111 -4.83 1.99 9.34
CA GLY A 111 -5.63 2.84 10.22
C GLY A 111 -6.17 4.03 9.46
N ALA A 112 -7.48 4.22 9.46
CA ALA A 112 -8.11 5.35 8.76
C ALA A 112 -7.77 6.69 9.41
N ASP A 113 -7.64 6.70 10.74
CA ASP A 113 -7.33 7.92 11.51
C ASP A 113 -5.85 8.32 11.41
N THR A 114 -4.97 7.35 11.14
CA THR A 114 -3.51 7.53 11.20
C THR A 114 -2.83 7.46 9.83
N GLY A 115 -3.49 6.88 8.83
CA GLY A 115 -2.88 6.56 7.53
C GLY A 115 -1.77 5.50 7.61
N THR A 116 -1.64 4.79 8.74
CA THR A 116 -0.54 3.84 8.95
C THR A 116 -0.95 2.42 8.56
N VAL A 117 -0.06 1.71 7.87
CA VAL A 117 -0.26 0.28 7.58
C VAL A 117 -0.14 -0.51 8.89
N LEU A 118 -1.21 -1.20 9.27
CA LEU A 118 -1.32 -2.06 10.44
C LEU A 118 -0.86 -3.49 10.14
N TYR A 119 -1.17 -3.97 8.93
CA TYR A 119 -0.88 -5.34 8.54
C TYR A 119 -0.70 -5.44 7.04
N GLU A 120 0.21 -6.33 6.63
CA GLU A 120 0.39 -6.77 5.26
C GLU A 120 0.37 -8.31 5.27
N GLY A 121 -0.51 -8.89 4.45
CA GLY A 121 -0.66 -10.32 4.33
C GLY A 121 -0.63 -10.76 2.87
N ILE A 122 0.17 -11.77 2.55
CA ILE A 122 0.21 -12.34 1.20
C ILE A 122 -1.05 -13.16 0.96
N GLY A 123 -1.72 -12.87 -0.16
CA GLY A 123 -3.02 -13.40 -0.58
C GLY A 123 -4.16 -12.42 -0.33
N ARG A 124 -5.38 -12.81 -0.73
CA ARG A 124 -6.63 -12.04 -0.51
C ARG A 124 -7.80 -12.88 -0.01
N ASP A 125 -7.47 -14.05 0.52
CA ASP A 125 -8.46 -15.01 0.99
C ASP A 125 -8.77 -14.76 2.47
N LYS A 126 -9.92 -15.24 2.92
CA LYS A 126 -10.38 -15.10 4.31
C LYS A 126 -9.30 -15.42 5.36
N PRO A 127 -8.49 -16.51 5.22
CA PRO A 127 -7.46 -16.82 6.21
C PRO A 127 -6.35 -15.77 6.31
N VAL A 128 -6.13 -14.96 5.27
CA VAL A 128 -5.11 -13.91 5.28
C VAL A 128 -5.49 -12.84 6.28
N LEU A 129 -6.73 -12.37 6.24
CA LEU A 129 -7.23 -11.36 7.17
C LEU A 129 -7.49 -11.94 8.57
N ALA A 130 -7.97 -13.18 8.67
CA ALA A 130 -8.17 -13.85 9.97
C ALA A 130 -6.86 -13.94 10.78
N ARG A 131 -5.71 -14.17 10.12
CA ARG A 131 -4.38 -14.14 10.78
C ARG A 131 -4.08 -12.80 11.46
N TRP A 132 -4.64 -11.70 10.98
CA TRP A 132 -4.50 -10.41 11.64
C TRP A 132 -5.38 -10.33 12.88
N PHE A 133 -6.66 -10.71 12.79
CA PHE A 133 -7.58 -10.64 13.92
C PHE A 133 -7.17 -11.51 15.12
N VAL A 134 -6.65 -12.72 14.88
CA VAL A 134 -6.24 -13.65 15.96
C VAL A 134 -5.06 -13.16 16.80
N GLN A 135 -4.37 -12.09 16.37
CA GLN A 135 -3.28 -11.48 17.15
C GLN A 135 -3.81 -10.63 18.32
N PHE A 136 -5.10 -10.28 18.30
CA PHE A 136 -5.68 -9.34 19.25
C PHE A 136 -6.67 -10.01 20.20
N SER A 137 -6.74 -9.49 21.42
CA SER A 137 -7.77 -9.91 22.38
C SER A 137 -9.16 -9.43 21.95
N PRO A 138 -10.25 -10.10 22.38
CA PRO A 138 -11.62 -9.64 22.10
C PRO A 138 -11.88 -8.19 22.53
N ALA A 139 -11.29 -7.76 23.66
CA ALA A 139 -11.41 -6.38 24.15
C ALA A 139 -10.73 -5.36 23.21
N TRP A 140 -9.62 -5.76 22.58
CA TRP A 140 -8.94 -4.92 21.60
C TRP A 140 -9.77 -4.82 20.31
N LEU A 141 -10.30 -5.95 19.83
CA LEU A 141 -11.16 -6.02 18.64
C LEU A 141 -12.47 -5.24 18.82
N ASP A 142 -13.00 -5.19 20.04
CA ASP A 142 -14.18 -4.37 20.34
C ASP A 142 -13.93 -2.88 20.13
N GLY A 143 -12.67 -2.45 20.26
CA GLY A 143 -12.25 -1.09 19.96
C GLY A 143 -12.36 -0.70 18.48
N ILE A 144 -12.45 -1.66 17.55
CA ILE A 144 -12.71 -1.37 16.13
C ILE A 144 -14.18 -1.00 15.97
N ARG A 145 -14.44 0.26 15.63
CA ARG A 145 -15.77 0.82 15.36
C ARG A 145 -16.19 0.70 13.92
N SER A 146 -15.25 0.81 12.98
CA SER A 146 -15.56 0.67 11.56
C SER A 146 -14.45 -0.03 10.79
N VAL A 147 -14.86 -0.81 9.79
CA VAL A 147 -13.98 -1.42 8.80
C VAL A 147 -14.48 -1.06 7.41
N SER A 148 -13.73 -0.20 6.73
CA SER A 148 -14.01 0.16 5.36
C SER A 148 -13.27 -0.77 4.40
N MET A 149 -13.99 -1.37 3.46
CA MET A 149 -13.46 -2.39 2.55
C MET A 149 -14.06 -2.30 1.15
N ASP A 150 -13.39 -2.92 0.19
CA ASP A 150 -13.97 -3.28 -1.09
C ASP A 150 -15.06 -4.35 -0.93
N MET A 151 -15.95 -4.48 -1.93
CA MET A 151 -17.04 -5.47 -1.90
C MET A 151 -16.58 -6.92 -2.19
N TRP A 152 -15.43 -7.34 -1.65
CA TRP A 152 -14.87 -8.68 -1.84
C TRP A 152 -15.44 -9.69 -0.81
N PRO A 153 -16.06 -10.81 -1.23
CA PRO A 153 -16.73 -11.73 -0.31
C PRO A 153 -15.84 -12.38 0.73
N ALA A 154 -14.55 -12.57 0.46
CA ALA A 154 -13.65 -13.20 1.43
C ALA A 154 -13.32 -12.25 2.59
N CYS A 155 -13.16 -10.95 2.31
CA CYS A 155 -12.95 -9.92 3.33
C CYS A 155 -14.20 -9.78 4.20
N PHE A 156 -15.37 -9.61 3.57
CA PHE A 156 -16.66 -9.56 4.25
C PHE A 156 -16.86 -10.72 5.24
N ARG A 157 -16.61 -11.97 4.78
CA ARG A 157 -16.73 -13.16 5.63
C ARG A 157 -15.67 -13.27 6.72
N ALA A 158 -14.45 -12.76 6.51
CA ALA A 158 -13.46 -12.70 7.59
C ALA A 158 -13.98 -11.79 8.72
N ILE A 159 -14.49 -10.62 8.34
CA ILE A 159 -14.98 -9.64 9.32
C ILE A 159 -16.22 -10.13 10.05
N GLN A 160 -17.15 -10.79 9.36
CA GLN A 160 -18.34 -11.37 9.99
C GLN A 160 -18.00 -12.43 11.04
N ASP A 161 -16.95 -13.22 10.81
CA ASP A 161 -16.57 -14.29 11.73
C ASP A 161 -15.76 -13.78 12.92
N ASP A 162 -14.88 -12.78 12.71
CA ASP A 162 -13.90 -12.35 13.71
C ASP A 162 -14.33 -11.10 14.52
N LEU A 163 -15.29 -10.30 14.03
CA LEU A 163 -15.78 -9.09 14.73
C LEU A 163 -17.23 -9.22 15.22
N LEU A 164 -17.43 -8.93 16.50
CA LEU A 164 -18.77 -8.84 17.09
C LEU A 164 -19.55 -7.68 16.44
N ASN A 165 -20.82 -7.92 16.10
CA ASN A 165 -21.67 -6.94 15.42
C ASN A 165 -21.05 -6.39 14.12
N ALA A 166 -20.30 -7.23 13.39
CA ALA A 166 -19.62 -6.89 12.14
C ALA A 166 -20.49 -6.10 11.16
N GLU A 167 -21.78 -6.43 11.05
CA GLU A 167 -22.74 -5.80 10.13
C GLU A 167 -22.90 -4.30 10.37
N LEU A 168 -22.76 -3.85 11.61
CA LEU A 168 -22.84 -2.44 12.00
C LEU A 168 -21.48 -1.72 11.82
N ARG A 169 -20.41 -2.48 11.63
CA ARG A 169 -19.03 -1.97 11.55
C ARG A 169 -18.52 -1.92 10.11
N ILE A 170 -19.04 -2.78 9.22
CA ILE A 170 -18.62 -2.83 7.81
C ILE A 170 -19.13 -1.61 7.04
N CYS A 171 -18.21 -0.93 6.38
CA CYS A 171 -18.48 0.15 5.44
C CYS A 171 -17.94 -0.25 4.06
N PHE A 172 -18.76 -0.16 3.01
CA PHE A 172 -18.26 -0.36 1.66
C PHE A 172 -17.65 0.92 1.12
N ASP A 173 -16.50 0.79 0.45
CA ASP A 173 -15.84 1.93 -0.17
C ASP A 173 -16.75 2.64 -1.18
N ARG A 174 -16.83 3.98 -1.06
CA ARG A 174 -17.74 4.80 -1.87
C ARG A 174 -17.36 4.79 -3.34
N PHE A 175 -16.06 4.77 -3.64
CA PHE A 175 -15.53 4.73 -4.99
C PHE A 175 -15.92 3.41 -5.65
N ASP A 176 -15.80 2.32 -4.91
CA ASP A 176 -16.07 0.98 -5.39
C ASP A 176 -17.57 0.76 -5.65
N VAL A 177 -18.44 1.28 -4.76
CA VAL A 177 -19.89 1.36 -4.96
C VAL A 177 -20.24 2.19 -6.20
N ALA A 178 -19.70 3.41 -6.34
CA ALA A 178 -19.96 4.29 -7.48
C ALA A 178 -19.50 3.66 -8.81
N LYS A 179 -18.33 3.04 -8.82
CA LYS A 179 -17.77 2.32 -9.98
C LYS A 179 -18.66 1.15 -10.41
N ARG A 180 -19.20 0.38 -9.47
CA ARG A 180 -20.14 -0.72 -9.76
C ARG A 180 -21.47 -0.21 -10.30
N LEU A 181 -22.00 0.87 -9.72
CA LEU A 181 -23.22 1.51 -10.22
C LEU A 181 -23.03 2.04 -11.64
N GLY A 182 -21.92 2.73 -11.90
CA GLY A 182 -21.55 3.20 -13.25
C GLY A 182 -21.51 2.06 -14.26
N LYS A 183 -20.82 0.96 -13.94
CA LYS A 183 -20.78 -0.24 -14.79
C LYS A 183 -22.17 -0.85 -15.04
N ALA A 184 -23.06 -0.85 -14.04
CA ALA A 184 -24.41 -1.35 -14.19
C ALA A 184 -25.24 -0.48 -15.14
N VAL A 185 -25.15 0.85 -15.00
CA VAL A 185 -25.78 1.82 -15.89
C VAL A 185 -25.25 1.68 -17.32
N ASP A 186 -23.94 1.58 -17.50
CA ASP A 186 -23.31 1.38 -18.81
C ASP A 186 -23.73 0.06 -19.45
N LYS A 187 -23.94 -1.00 -18.67
CA LYS A 187 -24.46 -2.28 -19.16
C LYS A 187 -25.90 -2.14 -19.69
N VAL A 188 -26.74 -1.32 -19.05
CA VAL A 188 -28.10 -1.07 -19.53
C VAL A 188 -28.08 -0.17 -20.77
N ARG A 189 -27.28 0.90 -20.77
CA ARG A 189 -27.11 1.78 -21.93
C ARG A 189 -26.61 1.00 -23.14
N SER A 190 -25.57 0.20 -22.99
CA SER A 190 -25.00 -0.60 -24.09
C SER A 190 -25.95 -1.67 -24.64
N ARG A 191 -27.00 -2.09 -23.90
CA ARG A 191 -28.05 -2.97 -24.45
C ARG A 191 -28.92 -2.27 -25.50
N GLY A 192 -29.10 -0.95 -25.42
CA GLY A 192 -29.76 -0.17 -26.47
C GLY A 192 -28.89 -0.01 -27.73
N PHE A 193 -27.56 0.07 -27.57
CA PHE A 193 -26.61 0.42 -28.63
C PHE A 193 -25.87 -0.76 -29.29
N ARG A 194 -26.01 -1.99 -28.77
CA ARG A 194 -25.33 -3.19 -29.34
C ARG A 194 -26.12 -3.89 -30.45
N ASN A 195 -27.32 -3.44 -30.78
CA ASN A 195 -27.99 -3.85 -32.02
C ASN A 195 -27.46 -2.96 -33.16
N ARG A 196 -26.82 -3.59 -34.16
CA ARG A 196 -26.22 -2.90 -35.31
C ARG A 196 -27.23 -2.01 -36.04
N ASP A 197 -28.48 -2.44 -36.12
CA ASP A 197 -29.55 -1.70 -36.80
C ASP A 197 -29.95 -0.46 -35.98
N ARG A 198 -30.03 -0.58 -34.65
CA ARG A 198 -30.34 0.56 -33.75
C ARG A 198 -29.18 1.55 -33.60
N PHE A 199 -27.95 1.10 -33.81
CA PHE A 199 -26.78 1.98 -33.81
C PHE A 199 -26.81 2.92 -35.01
N VAL A 200 -27.23 2.42 -36.18
CA VAL A 200 -27.44 3.23 -37.39
C VAL A 200 -28.55 4.26 -37.15
N ASP A 201 -29.66 3.86 -36.56
CA ASP A 201 -30.75 4.79 -36.20
C ASP A 201 -30.28 5.89 -35.24
N THR A 202 -29.39 5.57 -34.29
CA THR A 202 -28.83 6.56 -33.35
C THR A 202 -27.92 7.57 -34.05
N ILE A 203 -27.09 7.11 -34.99
CA ILE A 203 -26.24 7.99 -35.81
C ILE A 203 -27.14 8.97 -36.58
N TYR A 204 -28.19 8.46 -37.23
CA TYR A 204 -29.12 9.29 -37.97
C TYR A 204 -29.95 10.22 -37.08
N PHE A 205 -30.38 9.78 -35.90
CA PHE A 205 -31.14 10.58 -34.96
C PHE A 205 -30.33 11.76 -34.38
N HIS A 206 -29.03 11.59 -34.11
CA HIS A 206 -28.20 12.66 -33.54
C HIS A 206 -27.39 13.47 -34.56
N LEU A 207 -27.00 12.86 -35.68
CA LEU A 207 -26.08 13.45 -36.65
C LEU A 207 -26.67 13.53 -38.07
N GLY A 208 -27.81 12.90 -38.32
CA GLY A 208 -28.43 12.85 -39.65
C GLY A 208 -29.14 14.15 -40.05
N GLY A 209 -29.33 15.10 -39.13
CA GLY A 209 -29.93 16.40 -39.42
C GLY A 209 -31.40 16.33 -39.88
N PHE A 210 -32.09 15.22 -39.59
CA PHE A 210 -33.49 15.03 -39.98
C PHE A 210 -34.44 15.84 -39.08
N ASP A 211 -35.55 16.32 -39.64
CA ASP A 211 -36.68 16.84 -38.87
C ASP A 211 -37.45 15.65 -38.28
N LEU A 212 -37.22 15.38 -37.00
CA LEU A 212 -37.74 14.22 -36.27
C LEU A 212 -39.10 14.48 -35.62
N SER A 213 -39.73 15.62 -35.91
CA SER A 213 -41.06 15.94 -35.42
C SER A 213 -42.12 15.11 -36.14
N SER A 214 -43.12 14.60 -35.40
CA SER A 214 -44.25 13.90 -36.02
C SER A 214 -45.14 14.91 -36.74
N ARG A 215 -45.07 14.93 -38.07
CA ARG A 215 -46.08 15.63 -38.87
C ARG A 215 -47.32 14.74 -38.95
N PHE A 216 -48.35 15.12 -38.21
CA PHE A 216 -49.72 14.81 -38.62
C PHE A 216 -50.12 15.78 -39.74
#